data_AF-A0A2T6B985-F1
#
_entry.id   AF-A0A2T6B985-F1
#
_cell.length_a   1.000
_cell.length_b   1.000
_cell.length_c   1.000
_cell.angle_alpha   90.00
_cell.angle_beta   90.00
_cell.angle_gamma   90.00
#
_symmetry.space_group_name_H-M   'P 1'
#
loop_
_entity.id
_entity.type
_entity.pdbx_description
1 polymer ?
#
loop_
_entity_poly.entity_id
_entity_poly.type
_entity_poly.pdbx_seq_one_letter_code
_entity_poly.pdbx_strand_id
1 'polypeptide(L)'
;MAKRPFTPSESLVGRPLPKEAPYRDQLLAGHLKEDGTPCGRMTPGDRWLSAPHRELRKAGLIRSGARVSLLGGAPTDVWYLTEKGVAAAHEARRRVIAAREARNAWSQDFLDARRAAMAAARAPSLEARPEADPEPEPC
;
A
#
# COMPACT_ATOMS: atom_id res chain seq x y z
N MET A 1 20.99 2.75 -17.27
CA MET A 1 20.73 2.60 -15.82
C MET A 1 20.78 1.11 -15.48
N ALA A 2 21.67 0.68 -14.59
CA ALA A 2 21.76 -0.72 -14.19
C ALA A 2 20.47 -1.15 -13.48
N LYS A 3 19.91 -2.32 -13.83
CA LYS A 3 18.75 -2.89 -13.14
C LYS A 3 19.17 -3.20 -11.70
N ARG A 4 18.45 -2.65 -10.72
CA ARG A 4 18.70 -2.94 -9.31
C ARG A 4 18.52 -4.44 -9.07
N PRO A 5 19.39 -5.11 -8.31
CA PRO A 5 19.18 -6.51 -7.95
C PRO A 5 17.83 -6.67 -7.22
N PHE A 6 17.18 -7.81 -7.44
CA PHE A 6 15.96 -8.17 -6.74
C PHE A 6 16.24 -8.30 -5.24
N THR A 7 15.32 -7.79 -4.43
CA THR A 7 15.29 -8.09 -2.99
C THR A 7 14.98 -9.57 -2.77
N PRO A 8 15.31 -10.17 -1.61
CA PRO A 8 15.00 -11.58 -1.34
C PRO A 8 13.54 -11.96 -1.61
N SER A 9 12.60 -11.08 -1.28
CA SER A 9 11.17 -11.29 -1.56
C SER A 9 10.84 -11.23 -3.05
N GLU A 10 11.42 -10.29 -3.80
CA GLU A 10 11.25 -10.22 -5.26
C GLU A 10 11.89 -11.41 -5.98
N SER A 11 13.01 -11.93 -5.45
CA SER A 11 13.64 -13.15 -5.96
C SER A 11 12.75 -14.38 -5.76
N LEU A 12 12.03 -14.47 -4.64
CA LEU A 12 11.08 -15.56 -4.37
C LEU A 12 9.87 -15.53 -5.31
N VAL A 13 9.35 -14.33 -5.62
CA VAL A 13 8.19 -14.18 -6.54
C VAL A 13 8.62 -14.20 -8.01
N GLY A 14 9.88 -13.86 -8.32
CA GLY A 14 10.40 -13.77 -9.69
C GLY A 14 10.01 -12.49 -10.44
N ARG A 15 9.43 -11.49 -9.75
CA ARG A 15 9.07 -10.18 -10.34
C ARG A 15 9.19 -9.04 -9.32
N PRO A 16 9.50 -7.80 -9.77
CA PRO A 16 9.65 -6.66 -8.86
C PRO A 16 8.35 -6.28 -8.16
N LEU A 17 8.47 -5.76 -6.94
CA LEU A 17 7.33 -5.27 -6.17
C LEU A 17 6.71 -4.04 -6.86
N PRO A 18 5.39 -4.03 -7.14
CA PRO A 18 4.74 -2.87 -7.74
C PRO A 18 4.87 -1.62 -6.87
N LYS A 19 5.12 -0.47 -7.51
CA LYS A 19 5.22 0.82 -6.82
C LYS A 19 3.87 1.23 -6.23
N GLU A 20 3.92 1.84 -5.04
CA GLU A 20 2.76 2.52 -4.45
C GLU A 20 2.34 3.72 -5.32
N ALA A 21 1.06 4.08 -5.29
CA ALA A 21 0.59 5.33 -5.87
C ALA A 21 1.25 6.53 -5.15
N PRO A 22 1.56 7.63 -5.85
CA PRO A 22 2.22 8.78 -5.23
C PRO A 22 1.33 9.42 -4.16
N TYR A 23 1.94 9.98 -3.10
CA TYR A 23 1.19 10.61 -2.00
C TYR A 23 0.24 11.73 -2.45
N ARG A 24 0.56 12.42 -3.55
CA ARG A 24 -0.34 13.39 -4.17
C ARG A 24 -1.68 12.75 -4.60
N ASP A 25 -1.61 11.59 -5.25
CA ASP A 25 -2.81 10.86 -5.69
C ASP A 25 -3.56 10.28 -4.50
N GLN A 26 -2.84 9.77 -3.48
CA GLN A 26 -3.44 9.29 -2.25
C GLN A 26 -4.21 10.40 -1.52
N LEU A 27 -3.62 11.60 -1.38
CA LEU A 27 -4.28 12.75 -0.77
C LEU A 27 -5.50 13.19 -1.55
N LEU A 28 -5.39 13.25 -2.88
CA LEU A 28 -6.48 13.71 -3.74
C LEU A 28 -7.65 12.71 -3.76
N ALA A 29 -7.35 11.41 -3.90
CA ALA A 29 -8.34 10.34 -3.79
C ALA A 29 -9.00 10.32 -2.40
N GLY A 30 -8.27 10.71 -1.35
CA GLY A 30 -8.78 10.80 0.00
C GLY A 30 -9.90 11.84 0.19
N HIS A 31 -10.05 12.81 -0.70
CA HIS A 31 -11.16 13.77 -0.68
C HIS A 31 -12.45 13.21 -1.30
N LEU A 32 -12.45 11.93 -1.68
CA LEU A 32 -13.65 11.21 -2.08
C LEU A 32 -14.02 10.21 -0.99
N LYS A 33 -15.31 10.15 -0.67
CA LYS A 33 -15.90 9.05 0.10
C LYS A 33 -15.90 7.76 -0.73
N GLU A 34 -16.29 6.65 -0.09
CA GLU A 34 -16.35 5.34 -0.76
C GLU A 34 -17.34 5.32 -1.94
N ASP A 35 -18.48 6.00 -1.80
CA ASP A 35 -19.47 6.22 -2.86
C ASP A 35 -18.98 7.14 -3.99
N GLY A 36 -17.80 7.78 -3.83
CA GLY A 36 -17.25 8.73 -4.78
C GLY A 36 -17.70 10.17 -4.56
N THR A 37 -18.49 10.46 -3.53
CA THR A 37 -18.93 11.82 -3.22
C THR A 37 -17.77 12.65 -2.65
N PRO A 38 -17.53 13.88 -3.14
CA PRO A 38 -16.53 14.78 -2.58
C PRO A 38 -16.77 15.08 -1.08
N CYS A 39 -15.68 15.14 -0.31
CA CYS A 39 -15.71 15.52 1.09
C CYS A 39 -14.56 16.47 1.44
N GLY A 40 -14.76 17.24 2.53
CA GLY A 40 -13.72 18.08 3.09
C GLY A 40 -12.72 17.28 3.91
N ARG A 41 -11.44 17.62 3.84
CA ARG A 41 -10.40 17.05 4.72
C ARG A 41 -9.62 18.12 5.44
N MET A 42 -9.23 17.83 6.67
CA MET A 42 -8.33 18.70 7.42
C MET A 42 -6.93 18.71 6.79
N THR A 43 -6.20 19.81 7.00
CA THR A 43 -4.78 19.91 6.67
C THR A 43 -4.02 18.70 7.23
N PRO A 44 -3.21 18.00 6.41
CA PRO A 44 -2.44 16.86 6.90
C PRO A 44 -1.40 17.31 7.93
N GLY A 45 -1.32 16.60 9.05
CA GLY A 45 -0.34 16.86 10.11
C GLY A 45 1.06 16.32 9.79
N ASP A 46 1.15 15.28 8.97
CA ASP A 46 2.42 14.62 8.67
C ASP A 46 3.30 15.46 7.73
N ARG A 47 4.56 15.64 8.12
CA ARG A 47 5.51 16.49 7.39
C ARG A 47 5.74 16.02 5.95
N TRP A 48 5.73 14.72 5.68
CA TRP A 48 5.89 14.18 4.32
C TRP A 48 4.69 14.46 3.41
N LEU A 49 3.51 14.76 3.98
CA LEU A 49 2.30 15.13 3.21
C LEU A 49 2.24 16.64 2.93
N SER A 50 3.07 17.44 3.58
CA SER A 50 3.07 18.91 3.41
C SER A 50 3.39 19.34 1.97
N ALA A 51 4.38 18.70 1.34
CA ALA A 51 4.79 18.99 -0.04
C ALA A 51 3.70 18.64 -1.06
N PRO A 52 3.16 17.40 -1.11
CA PRO A 52 2.09 17.07 -2.05
C PRO A 52 0.82 17.87 -1.75
N HIS A 53 0.49 18.16 -0.49
CA HIS A 53 -0.64 19.05 -0.17
C HIS A 53 -0.43 20.46 -0.75
N ARG A 54 0.76 21.04 -0.61
CA ARG A 54 1.10 22.33 -1.22
C ARG A 54 1.00 22.30 -2.74
N GLU A 55 1.41 21.21 -3.38
CA GLU A 55 1.26 21.03 -4.84
C GLU A 55 -0.21 21.02 -5.27
N LEU A 56 -1.09 20.32 -4.53
CA LEU A 56 -2.52 20.30 -4.82
C LEU A 56 -3.14 21.70 -4.74
N ARG A 57 -2.74 22.50 -3.74
CA ARG A 57 -3.15 23.91 -3.61
C ARG A 57 -2.66 24.75 -4.79
N LYS A 58 -1.36 24.67 -5.09
CA LYS A 58 -0.77 25.42 -6.22
C LYS A 58 -1.38 25.06 -7.56
N ALA A 59 -1.78 23.80 -7.75
CA ALA A 59 -2.45 23.33 -8.97
C ALA A 59 -3.93 23.72 -9.07
N GLY A 60 -4.49 24.34 -8.01
CA GLY A 60 -5.90 24.74 -7.93
C GLY A 60 -6.87 23.57 -7.79
N LEU A 61 -6.41 22.42 -7.29
CA LEU A 61 -7.23 21.21 -7.14
C LEU A 61 -8.02 21.19 -5.84
N ILE A 62 -7.55 21.91 -4.84
CA ILE A 62 -8.20 22.06 -3.53
C ILE A 62 -8.25 23.53 -3.13
N ARG A 63 -9.29 23.89 -2.37
CA ARG A 63 -9.47 25.22 -1.79
C ARG A 63 -9.76 25.10 -0.30
N SER A 64 -9.28 26.06 0.48
CA SER A 64 -9.64 26.17 1.89
C SER A 64 -11.10 26.58 2.00
N GLY A 65 -11.85 25.92 2.88
CA GLY A 65 -13.21 26.29 3.25
C GLY A 65 -13.25 26.72 4.70
N ALA A 66 -13.93 25.92 5.54
CA ALA A 66 -14.06 26.20 6.97
C ALA A 66 -12.73 26.05 7.72
N ARG A 67 -12.56 26.85 8.76
CA ARG A 67 -11.47 26.70 9.73
C ARG A 67 -12.04 26.15 11.03
N VAL A 68 -11.47 25.06 11.52
CA VAL A 68 -11.99 24.32 12.67
C VAL A 68 -10.91 24.27 13.75
N SER A 69 -11.29 24.56 14.99
CA SER A 69 -10.49 24.27 16.19
C SER A 69 -11.10 23.05 16.88
N LEU A 70 -10.27 22.06 17.18
CA LEU A 70 -10.69 20.90 17.97
C LEU A 70 -10.16 21.08 19.40
N LEU A 71 -11.07 21.02 20.39
CA LEU A 71 -10.76 21.02 21.82
C LEU A 71 -9.86 22.18 22.29
N GLY A 72 -10.04 23.38 21.71
CA GLY A 72 -9.24 24.57 22.07
C GLY A 72 -7.83 24.59 21.48
N GLY A 73 -7.50 23.64 20.59
CA GLY A 73 -6.23 23.61 19.87
C GLY A 73 -6.12 24.65 18.76
N ALA A 74 -4.93 24.73 18.15
CA ALA A 74 -4.68 25.64 17.04
C ALA A 74 -5.64 25.38 15.86
N PRO A 75 -6.29 26.42 15.31
CA PRO A 75 -7.30 26.24 14.29
C PRO A 75 -6.68 25.80 12.95
N THR A 76 -7.23 24.74 12.37
CA THR A 76 -6.79 24.15 11.09
C THR A 76 -7.85 24.29 10.01
N ASP A 77 -7.40 24.47 8.77
CA ASP A 77 -8.29 24.57 7.62
C ASP A 77 -8.82 23.20 7.20
N VAL A 78 -10.08 23.19 6.77
CA VAL A 78 -10.72 22.10 6.03
C VAL A 78 -10.65 22.45 4.55
N TRP A 79 -10.09 21.55 3.77
CA TRP A 79 -9.86 21.68 2.33
C TRP A 79 -10.91 20.89 1.58
N TYR A 80 -11.45 21.51 0.52
CA TYR A 80 -12.46 20.92 -0.34
C TYR A 80 -11.94 20.87 -1.78
N LEU A 81 -12.40 19.89 -2.54
CA LEU A 81 -12.11 19.81 -3.98
C LEU A 81 -12.72 21.03 -4.69
N THR A 82 -11.99 21.55 -5.67
CA THR A 82 -12.56 22.43 -6.70
C THR A 82 -13.22 21.57 -7.78
N GLU A 83 -13.95 22.17 -8.73
CA GLU A 83 -14.52 21.42 -9.88
C GLU A 83 -13.45 20.64 -10.64
N LYS A 84 -12.31 21.29 -10.92
CA LYS A 84 -11.11 20.64 -11.49
C LYS A 84 -10.56 19.55 -10.58
N GLY A 85 -10.60 19.78 -9.27
CA GLY A 85 -10.19 18.83 -8.24
C GLY A 85 -11.02 17.55 -8.24
N VAL A 86 -12.34 17.65 -8.47
CA VAL A 86 -13.25 16.49 -8.49
C VAL A 86 -12.85 15.51 -9.58
N ALA A 87 -12.72 15.98 -10.82
CA ALA A 87 -12.30 15.13 -11.94
C ALA A 87 -10.94 14.46 -11.67
N ALA A 88 -9.95 15.25 -11.23
CA ALA A 88 -8.62 14.74 -10.90
C ALA A 88 -8.63 13.75 -9.71
N ALA A 89 -9.54 13.92 -8.75
CA ALA A 89 -9.67 13.00 -7.61
C ALA A 89 -10.22 11.64 -8.03
N HIS A 90 -11.18 11.59 -8.97
CA HIS A 90 -11.67 10.32 -9.50
C HIS A 90 -10.59 9.56 -10.25
N GLU A 91 -9.80 10.25 -11.09
CA GLU A 91 -8.65 9.65 -11.78
C GLU A 91 -7.58 9.17 -10.80
N ALA A 92 -7.23 10.00 -9.80
CA ALA A 92 -6.31 9.62 -8.74
C ALA A 92 -6.81 8.39 -7.98
N ARG A 93 -8.11 8.32 -7.67
CA ARG A 93 -8.70 7.16 -6.99
C ARG A 93 -8.55 5.88 -7.81
N ARG A 94 -8.81 5.93 -9.12
CA ARG A 94 -8.58 4.79 -10.03
C ARG A 94 -7.11 4.33 -10.00
N ARG A 95 -6.16 5.27 -10.07
CA ARG A 95 -4.73 4.96 -10.01
C ARG A 95 -4.32 4.34 -8.67
N VAL A 96 -4.84 4.86 -7.56
CA VAL A 96 -4.58 4.33 -6.21
C VAL A 96 -5.14 2.92 -6.06
N ILE A 97 -6.37 2.68 -6.52
CA ILE A 97 -6.99 1.35 -6.49
C ILE A 97 -6.15 0.36 -7.30
N ALA A 98 -5.82 0.70 -8.55
CA ALA A 98 -5.01 -0.17 -9.41
C ALA A 98 -3.63 -0.49 -8.78
N ALA A 99 -2.96 0.49 -8.17
CA ALA A 99 -1.69 0.27 -7.47
C ALA A 99 -1.85 -0.67 -6.26
N ARG A 100 -2.94 -0.51 -5.49
CA ARG A 100 -3.25 -1.38 -4.35
C ARG A 100 -3.57 -2.80 -4.79
N GLU A 101 -4.37 -2.96 -5.82
CA GLU A 101 -4.70 -4.27 -6.41
C GLU A 101 -3.44 -4.99 -6.91
N ALA A 102 -2.56 -4.28 -7.61
CA ALA A 102 -1.29 -4.83 -8.07
C ALA A 102 -0.40 -5.29 -6.89
N ARG A 103 -0.32 -4.49 -5.82
CA ARG A 103 0.43 -4.85 -4.61
C ARG A 103 -0.20 -6.01 -3.84
N ASN A 104 -1.53 -6.06 -3.77
CA ASN A 104 -2.26 -7.18 -3.16
C ASN A 104 -2.02 -8.47 -3.92
N ALA A 105 -2.13 -8.45 -5.25
CA ALA A 105 -1.82 -9.60 -6.10
C ALA A 105 -0.38 -10.08 -5.89
N TRP A 106 0.59 -9.16 -5.91
CA TRP A 106 1.99 -9.50 -5.62
C TRP A 106 2.17 -10.09 -4.22
N SER A 107 1.47 -9.57 -3.21
CA SER A 107 1.54 -10.09 -1.86
C SER A 107 1.00 -11.53 -1.75
N GLN A 108 -0.04 -11.88 -2.52
CA GLN A 108 -0.53 -13.25 -2.57
C GLN A 108 0.50 -14.17 -3.23
N ASP A 109 1.07 -13.76 -4.37
CA ASP A 109 2.14 -14.54 -5.02
C ASP A 109 3.33 -14.78 -4.07
N PHE A 110 3.70 -13.78 -3.26
CA PHE A 110 4.75 -13.92 -2.26
C PHE A 110 4.40 -14.94 -1.18
N LEU A 111 3.17 -14.93 -0.68
CA LEU A 111 2.72 -15.91 0.31
C LEU A 111 2.72 -17.33 -0.27
N ASP A 112 2.31 -17.49 -1.53
CA ASP A 112 2.31 -18.78 -2.23
C ASP A 112 3.73 -19.30 -2.47
N ALA A 113 4.61 -18.45 -3.01
CA ALA A 113 6.01 -18.78 -3.22
C ALA A 113 6.71 -19.15 -1.90
N ARG A 114 6.44 -18.40 -0.82
CA ARG A 114 6.98 -18.69 0.50
C ARG A 114 6.48 -20.01 1.06
N ARG A 115 5.18 -20.32 0.90
CA ARG A 115 4.62 -21.62 1.31
C ARG A 115 5.25 -22.78 0.55
N ALA A 116 5.41 -22.63 -0.77
CA ALA A 116 6.08 -23.63 -1.60
C ALA A 116 7.55 -23.84 -1.19
N ALA A 117 8.30 -22.76 -0.96
CA ALA A 117 9.69 -22.84 -0.51
C ALA A 117 9.83 -23.55 0.85
N MET A 118 8.93 -23.26 1.80
CA MET A 118 8.90 -23.93 3.11
C MET A 118 8.54 -25.42 2.98
N ALA A 119 7.58 -25.77 2.12
CA ALA A 119 7.22 -27.16 1.86
C ALA A 119 8.40 -27.93 1.20
N ALA A 120 9.06 -27.32 0.22
CA ALA A 120 10.23 -27.90 -0.45
C ALA A 120 11.42 -28.06 0.51
N ALA A 121 11.62 -27.16 1.48
CA ALA A 121 12.64 -27.31 2.51
C ALA A 121 12.31 -28.44 3.50
N ARG A 122 11.02 -28.76 3.71
CA ARG A 122 10.56 -29.81 4.63
C ARG A 122 10.58 -31.21 3.99
N ALA A 123 10.36 -31.33 2.68
CA ALA A 123 10.40 -32.61 1.96
C ALA A 123 11.71 -33.43 2.15
N PRO A 124 12.92 -32.86 1.98
CA PRO A 124 14.17 -33.60 2.16
C PRO A 124 14.45 -33.97 3.63
N SER A 125 13.84 -33.29 4.61
CA SER A 125 13.96 -33.67 6.03
C SER A 125 13.13 -34.90 6.43
N LEU A 126 12.18 -35.32 5.59
CA LEU A 126 11.32 -36.49 5.82
C LEU A 126 11.92 -37.76 5.22
N GLU A 127 12.65 -37.67 4.11
CA GLU A 127 13.38 -38.80 3.51
C GLU A 127 14.64 -39.20 4.30
N ALA A 128 15.15 -38.30 5.15
CA ALA A 128 16.33 -38.53 5.98
C ALA A 128 16.02 -39.18 7.36
N ARG A 129 14.80 -39.67 7.62
CA ARG A 129 14.53 -40.48 8.82
C ARG A 129 15.00 -41.91 8.54
N PRO A 130 16.12 -42.40 9.14
CA PRO A 130 16.43 -43.82 9.07
C PRO A 130 15.25 -44.60 9.66
N GLU A 131 14.83 -45.67 8.96
CA GLU A 131 13.88 -46.65 9.49
C GLU A 131 14.36 -47.06 10.88
N ALA A 132 13.48 -46.91 11.87
CA ALA A 132 13.77 -47.38 13.22
C ALA A 132 13.95 -48.90 13.13
N ASP A 133 15.14 -49.39 13.49
CA ASP A 133 15.43 -50.82 13.62
C ASP A 133 14.31 -51.48 14.44
N PRO A 134 13.76 -52.64 14.00
CA PRO A 134 12.77 -53.35 14.79
C PRO A 134 13.37 -53.75 16.14
N GLU A 135 12.70 -53.37 17.22
CA GLU A 135 13.10 -53.72 18.59
C GLU A 135 13.31 -55.24 18.71
N PRO A 136 14.40 -55.72 19.33
CA PRO A 136 14.59 -57.15 19.54
C PRO A 136 13.55 -57.66 20.55
N GLU A 137 12.82 -58.71 20.18
CA GLU A 137 11.83 -59.34 21.04
C GLU A 137 12.46 -59.78 22.38
N PRO A 138 11.79 -59.54 23.53
CA PRO A 138 12.27 -59.99 24.82
C PRO A 138 12.18 -61.52 24.92
N CYS A 139 13.31 -62.16 25.25
CA CYS A 139 13.41 -63.58 25.59
C CYS A 139 12.69 -63.93 26.90
#